data_AF-A0A2S0M631-F1
#
_entry.id   AF-A0A2S0M631-F1
#
_cell.length_a   1.000
_cell.length_b   1.000
_cell.length_c   1.000
_cell.angle_alpha   90.00
_cell.angle_beta   90.00
_cell.angle_gamma   90.00
#
_symmetry.space_group_name_H-M   'P 1'
#
loop_
_entity.id
_entity.type
_entity.pdbx_description
1 polymer ?
#
loop_
_entity_poly.entity_id
_entity_poly.type
_entity_poly.pdbx_seq_one_letter_code
_entity_poly.pdbx_strand_id
1 'polypeptide(L)' 'MISQKEALDLMKMVTQHITLSSDWTDGPPVALFRADGCWCVHYASGNWWHYSLKDKVWF' A
#
# COMPACT_ATOMS: atom_id res chain seq x y z
N MET A 1 -6.98 -4.03 -15.33
CA MET A 1 -6.70 -5.07 -14.33
C MET A 1 -5.21 -5.04 -14.02
N ILE A 2 -4.84 -5.12 -12.74
CA ILE A 2 -3.44 -5.16 -12.29
C ILE A 2 -2.86 -6.52 -12.68
N SER A 3 -1.63 -6.55 -13.20
CA SER A 3 -0.96 -7.83 -13.51
C SER A 3 -0.55 -8.57 -12.23
N GLN A 4 -0.41 -9.89 -12.31
CA GLN A 4 -0.01 -10.73 -11.16
C GLN A 4 1.35 -10.31 -10.56
N LYS A 5 2.27 -9.83 -11.42
CA LYS A 5 3.57 -9.29 -11.00
C LYS A 5 3.42 -7.99 -10.23
N GLU A 6 2.63 -7.04 -10.74
CA GLU A 6 2.39 -5.77 -10.07
C GLU A 6 1.70 -5.95 -8.71
N ALA A 7 0.75 -6.90 -8.61
CA ALA A 7 0.12 -7.23 -7.34
C ALA A 7 1.14 -7.79 -6.32
N LEU A 8 2.05 -8.65 -6.76
CA LEU A 8 3.11 -9.19 -5.90
C LEU A 8 4.09 -8.10 -5.45
N ASP A 9 4.50 -7.22 -6.36
CA ASP A 9 5.42 -6.12 -6.04
C ASP A 9 4.77 -5.13 -5.06
N LEU A 10 3.48 -4.81 -5.26
CA LEU A 10 2.70 -3.98 -4.34
C LEU A 10 2.61 -4.61 -2.94
N MET A 11 2.29 -5.90 -2.85
CA MET A 11 2.22 -6.59 -1.56
C MET A 11 3.56 -6.59 -0.82
N LYS A 12 4.69 -6.71 -1.52
CA LYS A 12 6.01 -6.60 -0.88
C LYS A 12 6.25 -5.22 -0.29
N MET A 13 5.87 -4.17 -1.03
CA MET A 13 6.02 -2.79 -0.57
C MET A 13 5.13 -2.46 0.62
N VAL A 14 3.88 -2.96 0.60
CA VAL A 14 2.96 -2.86 1.73
C VAL A 14 3.52 -3.56 2.96
N THR A 15 4.00 -4.80 2.82
CA THR A 15 4.61 -5.55 3.92
C THR A 15 5.82 -4.83 4.50
N GLN A 16 6.69 -4.27 3.64
CA GLN A 16 7.83 -3.46 4.08
C GLN A 16 7.39 -2.21 4.83
N HIS A 17 6.38 -1.49 4.32
CA HIS A 17 5.86 -0.29 4.98
C HIS A 17 5.34 -0.58 6.38
N ILE A 18 4.54 -1.64 6.53
CA ILE A 18 4.01 -2.10 7.82
C ILE A 18 5.16 -2.49 8.76
N THR A 19 6.11 -3.30 8.28
CA THR A 19 7.17 -3.88 9.11
C THR A 19 8.20 -2.84 9.57
N LEU A 20 8.47 -1.83 8.74
CA LEU A 20 9.42 -0.76 9.07
C LEU A 20 8.78 0.34 9.92
N SER A 21 7.46 0.39 10.02
CA SER A 21 6.74 1.35 10.85
C SER A 21 6.63 0.82 12.27
N SER A 22 7.43 1.37 13.18
CA SER A 22 7.46 0.97 14.59
C SER A 22 6.11 1.12 15.31
N ASP A 23 5.27 2.06 14.86
CA ASP A 23 3.99 2.41 15.49
C ASP A 23 2.79 2.01 14.64
N TRP A 24 2.92 0.97 13.80
CA TRP A 24 1.85 0.55 12.91
C TRP A 24 0.62 0.07 13.68
N THR A 25 -0.52 0.76 13.51
CA THR A 25 -1.79 0.46 14.18
C THR A 25 -2.94 0.23 13.21
N ASP A 26 -2.71 0.41 11.91
CA ASP A 26 -3.76 0.33 10.90
C ASP A 26 -4.23 -1.10 10.59
N GLY A 27 -3.51 -2.11 11.07
CA GLY A 27 -3.81 -3.51 10.83
C GLY A 27 -3.45 -3.96 9.41
N PRO A 28 -3.98 -5.11 8.95
CA PRO A 28 -3.64 -5.66 7.63
C PRO A 28 -4.32 -4.89 6.48
N PRO A 29 -3.76 -4.94 5.27
CA PRO A 29 -4.41 -4.40 4.08
C PRO A 29 -5.65 -5.22 3.72
N VAL A 30 -6.75 -4.54 3.42
CA VAL A 30 -8.05 -5.17 3.06
C VAL A 30 -8.46 -4.93 1.61
N ALA A 31 -7.95 -3.87 0.98
CA ALA A 31 -8.19 -3.59 -0.43
C ALA A 31 -7.00 -2.87 -1.07
N LEU A 32 -6.79 -3.15 -2.36
CA LEU A 32 -5.75 -2.54 -3.18
C LEU A 32 -6.37 -2.01 -4.46
N PHE A 33 -6.08 -0.76 -4.81
CA PHE A 33 -6.52 -0.19 -6.07
C PHE A 33 -5.51 0.84 -6.58
N ARG A 34 -5.71 1.28 -7.82
CA ARG A 34 -4.85 2.26 -8.49
C ARG A 34 -5.70 3.45 -8.89
N ALA A 35 -5.32 4.63 -8.42
CA ALA A 35 -5.97 5.89 -8.78
C ALA A 35 -4.89 6.97 -8.92
N ASP A 36 -5.06 7.86 -9.89
CA ASP A 36 -4.23 9.07 -10.07
C ASP A 36 -2.70 8.81 -10.07
N GLY A 37 -2.28 7.66 -10.63
CA GLY A 37 -0.87 7.28 -10.71
C GLY A 37 -0.27 6.75 -9.41
N CYS A 38 -1.07 6.62 -8.34
CA CYS A 38 -0.67 6.08 -7.06
C CYS A 38 -1.22 4.67 -6.84
N TRP A 39 -0.51 3.88 -6.03
CA TRP A 39 -1.10 2.71 -5.41
C TRP A 39 -1.81 3.13 -4.13
N CYS A 40 -3.03 2.66 -3.95
CA CYS A 40 -3.85 3.04 -2.83
C CYS A 40 -4.23 1.78 -2.05
N VAL A 41 -4.03 1.81 -0.74
CA VAL A 41 -4.20 0.65 0.15
C VAL A 41 -5.16 1.03 1.26
N HIS A 42 -6.24 0.27 1.36
CA HIS A 42 -7.15 0.34 2.49
C HIS A 42 -6.71 -0.63 3.57
N TYR A 43 -6.74 -0.21 4.81
CA TYR A 43 -6.39 -1.05 5.95
C TYR A 43 -7.58 -1.33 6.85
N ALA A 44 -7.45 -2.35 7.70
CA ALA A 44 -8.51 -2.78 8.61
C ALA A 44 -8.98 -1.69 9.60
N SER A 45 -8.13 -0.71 9.91
CA SER A 45 -8.51 0.46 10.70
C SER A 45 -9.51 1.41 10.02
N GLY A 46 -9.69 1.29 8.70
CA GLY A 46 -10.46 2.24 7.89
C GLY A 46 -9.62 3.35 7.27
N ASN A 47 -8.33 3.42 7.59
CA ASN A 47 -7.40 4.38 7.00
C ASN A 47 -6.94 3.95 5.61
N TRP A 48 -6.56 4.95 4.82
CA TRP A 48 -6.03 4.79 3.48
C TRP A 48 -4.64 5.37 3.40
N TRP A 49 -3.73 4.62 2.78
CA TRP A 49 -2.41 5.11 2.43
C TRP A 49 -2.21 5.10 0.92
N HIS A 50 -1.50 6.11 0.46
CA HIS A 50 -1.13 6.28 -0.93
C HIS A 50 0.37 6.09 -1.08
N TYR A 51 0.76 5.32 -2.09
CA TYR A 51 2.14 5.21 -2.51
C TYR A 51 2.35 5.90 -3.85
N SER A 52 3.14 6.98 -3.83
CA SER A 52 3.55 7.67 -5.05
C SER A 52 4.56 6.82 -5.80
N LEU A 53 4.20 6.34 -7.00
CA LEU A 53 5.14 5.64 -7.89
C LEU A 53 6.26 6.55 -8.41
N LYS A 54 6.00 7.86 -8.48
CA LYS A 54 6.94 8.86 -8.97
C LYS A 54 8.01 9.15 -7.91
N ASP A 55 7.56 9.46 -6.71
CA ASP A 55 8.41 9.96 -5.62
C ASP A 55 8.87 8.82 -4.69
N LYS A 56 8.29 7.63 -4.84
CA LYS A 56 8.60 6.41 -4.09
C LYS A 56 8.37 6.53 -2.58
N VAL A 57 7.35 7.29 -2.18
CA VAL A 57 7.01 7.57 -0.77
C VAL A 57 5.56 7.21 -0.45
N TRP A 58 5.33 6.90 0.83
CA TRP A 58 4.01 6.69 1.43
C TRP A 58 3.49 8.00 2.04
N PHE A 59 2.19 8.29 1.88
CA PHE A 59 1.52 9.46 2.44
C PHE A 59 0.01 9.24 2.63
#